data_AF-A0A956BEH8-F1
#
_entry.id   AF-A0A956BEH8-F1
#
_cell.length_a   1.000
_cell.length_b   1.000
_cell.length_c   1.000
_cell.angle_alpha   90.00
_cell.angle_beta   90.00
_cell.angle_gamma   90.00
#
_symmetry.space_group_name_H-M   'P 1'
#
loop_
_entity.id
_entity.type
_entity.pdbx_description
1 polymer ?
#
loop_
_entity_poly.entity_id
_entity_poly.type
_entity_poly.pdbx_seq_one_letter_code
_entity_poly.pdbx_strand_id
1 'polypeptide(L)'
;MALALLAMARLPAAAASWTDHAVPLATLDPTAPLGALGPLLPTFADARVVGLGESTHGTREFFRVRHLLTRLLVERRDVRIVFLEVGVGPAEVADAFVQGEGAADPSTAIEALGMTIWQTRSMADFLVWLRAWNGARPAPHRVHLRGVDPQYNGR
;
A
#
# COMPACT_ATOMS: atom_id res chain seq x y z
N MET A 1 -34.95 -0.29 6.36
CA MET A 1 -34.79 0.79 5.35
C MET A 1 -34.49 2.07 6.12
N ALA A 2 -33.22 2.43 6.29
CA ALA A 2 -32.82 3.62 7.05
C ALA A 2 -32.49 4.74 6.07
N LEU A 3 -33.29 5.81 6.13
CA LEU A 3 -33.08 7.06 5.38
C LEU A 3 -31.92 7.81 6.06
N ALA A 4 -30.81 8.03 5.35
CA ALA A 4 -29.77 8.95 5.80
C ALA A 4 -30.09 10.35 5.26
N LEU A 5 -30.48 11.26 6.15
CA LEU A 5 -30.58 12.69 5.86
C LEU A 5 -29.15 13.26 5.87
N LEU A 6 -28.58 13.63 4.71
CA LEU A 6 -27.34 14.41 4.68
C LEU A 6 -27.66 15.87 5.02
N ALA A 7 -27.52 16.23 6.28
CA ALA A 7 -27.27 17.62 6.63
C ALA A 7 -25.78 17.90 6.38
N MET A 8 -25.46 18.69 5.34
CA MET A 8 -24.15 19.35 5.26
C MET A 8 -24.10 20.43 6.35
N ALA A 9 -23.92 20.01 7.60
CA ALA A 9 -23.56 20.92 8.66
C ALA A 9 -22.23 21.56 8.26
N ARG A 10 -22.21 22.88 8.06
CA ARG A 10 -20.96 23.63 7.97
C ARG A 10 -20.22 23.38 9.27
N LEU A 11 -19.09 22.68 9.19
CA LEU A 11 -18.18 22.52 10.31
C LEU A 11 -17.89 23.93 10.89
N PRO A 12 -17.89 24.10 12.22
CA PRO A 12 -17.57 25.39 12.83
C PRO A 12 -16.21 25.88 12.29
N ALA A 13 -16.01 27.19 12.14
CA ALA A 13 -14.84 27.76 11.46
C ALA A 13 -13.48 27.24 11.98
N ALA A 14 -13.39 26.90 13.28
CA ALA A 14 -12.22 26.24 13.87
C ALA A 14 -11.95 24.84 13.29
N ALA A 15 -13.00 24.07 12.99
CA ALA A 15 -12.96 22.77 12.32
C ALA A 15 -12.91 22.88 10.77
N ALA A 16 -12.86 24.08 10.19
CA ALA A 16 -12.62 24.28 8.75
C ALA A 16 -11.13 24.53 8.44
N SER A 17 -10.32 24.91 9.43
CA SER A 17 -8.91 25.28 9.20
C SER A 17 -7.98 24.12 8.85
N TRP A 18 -8.32 22.87 9.22
CA TRP A 18 -7.45 21.72 8.92
C TRP A 18 -7.38 21.40 7.42
N THR A 19 -8.40 21.78 6.65
CA THR A 19 -8.38 21.59 5.19
C THR A 19 -7.36 22.49 4.50
N ASP A 20 -6.95 23.59 5.13
CA ASP A 20 -5.90 24.48 4.61
C ASP A 20 -4.52 23.78 4.58
N HIS A 21 -4.38 22.69 5.34
CA HIS A 21 -3.19 21.85 5.39
C HIS A 21 -3.42 20.46 4.76
N ALA A 22 -4.61 20.20 4.23
CA ALA A 22 -4.91 18.92 3.59
C ALA A 22 -4.26 18.85 2.21
N VAL A 23 -3.66 17.69 1.90
CA VAL A 23 -3.21 17.37 0.54
C VAL A 23 -4.34 16.59 -0.14
N PRO A 24 -5.05 17.16 -1.12
CA PRO A 24 -6.16 16.49 -1.76
C PRO A 24 -5.68 15.30 -2.61
N LEU A 25 -6.32 14.15 -2.43
CA LEU A 25 -6.14 12.98 -3.29
C LEU A 25 -7.12 13.08 -4.47
N ALA A 26 -6.63 13.57 -5.61
CA ALA A 26 -7.46 13.73 -6.82
C ALA A 26 -7.92 12.39 -7.43
N THR A 27 -7.19 11.31 -7.17
CA THR A 27 -7.51 9.97 -7.66
C THR A 27 -6.96 8.90 -6.72
N LEU A 28 -7.60 7.73 -6.74
CA LEU A 28 -7.13 6.50 -6.11
C LEU A 28 -6.66 5.46 -7.13
N ASP A 29 -6.51 5.85 -8.40
CA ASP A 29 -5.93 4.98 -9.42
C ASP A 29 -4.44 4.77 -9.09
N PRO A 30 -4.01 3.54 -8.78
CA PRO A 30 -2.64 3.26 -8.41
C PRO A 30 -1.64 3.44 -9.56
N THR A 31 -2.08 3.66 -10.80
CA THR A 31 -1.23 3.94 -11.97
C THR A 31 -1.04 5.43 -12.24
N ALA A 32 -1.80 6.29 -11.55
CA ALA A 32 -1.75 7.74 -11.79
C ALA A 32 -0.37 8.35 -11.50
N PRO A 33 -0.05 9.50 -12.12
CA PRO A 33 1.15 10.27 -11.78
C PRO A 33 1.14 10.72 -10.31
N LEU A 34 2.28 10.58 -9.63
CA LEU A 34 2.42 10.87 -8.19
C LEU A 34 2.65 12.36 -7.89
N GLY A 35 2.54 13.25 -8.90
CA GLY A 35 2.79 14.69 -8.75
C GLY A 35 1.95 15.33 -7.64
N ALA A 36 0.67 14.98 -7.57
CA ALA A 36 -0.27 15.48 -6.56
C ALA A 36 0.10 15.09 -5.11
N LEU A 37 0.89 14.02 -4.91
CA LEU A 37 1.36 13.58 -3.60
C LEU A 37 2.70 14.21 -3.19
N GLY A 38 3.31 15.00 -4.07
CA GLY A 38 4.57 15.71 -3.79
C GLY A 38 4.58 16.48 -2.47
N PRO A 39 3.50 17.20 -2.10
CA PRO A 39 3.42 17.91 -0.83
C PRO A 39 3.54 17.03 0.43
N LEU A 40 3.37 15.71 0.33
CA LEU A 40 3.56 14.77 1.45
C LEU A 40 5.03 14.38 1.67
N LEU A 41 5.92 14.59 0.69
CA LEU A 41 7.32 14.17 0.80
C LEU A 41 8.07 14.76 2.01
N PRO A 42 7.89 16.04 2.38
CA PRO A 42 8.53 16.61 3.56
C PRO A 42 8.15 15.88 4.86
N THR A 43 6.91 15.37 4.97
CA THR A 43 6.44 14.62 6.14
C THR A 43 7.25 13.36 6.41
N PHE A 44 7.89 12.80 5.37
CA PHE A 44 8.70 11.59 5.49
C PHE A 44 10.22 11.87 5.52
N ALA A 45 10.66 13.14 5.51
CA ALA A 45 12.07 13.54 5.33
C ALA A 45 13.05 12.76 6.21
N ASP A 46 12.81 12.73 7.52
CA ASP A 46 13.72 12.11 8.50
C ASP A 46 13.24 10.72 8.96
N ALA A 47 12.12 10.24 8.43
CA ALA A 47 11.53 8.97 8.82
C ALA A 47 12.40 7.81 8.32
N ARG A 48 12.83 6.95 9.26
CA ARG A 48 13.46 5.64 8.94
C ARG A 48 12.42 4.57 8.64
N VAL A 49 11.26 4.66 9.27
CA VAL A 49 10.13 3.73 9.13
C VAL A 49 8.86 4.57 8.98
N VAL A 50 8.02 4.20 8.02
CA VAL A 50 6.71 4.82 7.79
C VAL A 50 5.64 3.76 7.96
N GLY A 51 4.74 3.94 8.93
CA GLY A 51 3.58 3.07 9.12
C GLY A 51 2.42 3.52 8.23
N LEU A 52 1.87 2.60 7.44
CA LEU A 52 0.71 2.84 6.58
C LEU A 52 -0.48 2.00 7.06
N GLY A 53 -1.24 2.56 8.01
CA GLY A 53 -2.44 1.92 8.56
C GLY A 53 -3.66 2.02 7.63
N GLU A 54 -4.72 1.31 7.99
CA GLU A 54 -6.04 1.41 7.39
C GLU A 54 -7.11 1.44 8.49
N SER A 55 -8.27 2.04 8.23
CA SER A 55 -9.35 2.08 9.22
C SER A 55 -10.14 0.77 9.31
N THR A 56 -10.17 0.00 8.22
CA THR A 56 -10.84 -1.30 8.13
C THR A 56 -10.11 -2.21 7.14
N HIS A 57 -10.11 -3.51 7.41
CA HIS A 57 -9.60 -4.50 6.47
C HIS A 57 -10.56 -4.71 5.29
N GLY A 58 -10.00 -5.04 4.12
CA GLY A 58 -10.78 -5.41 2.92
C GLY A 58 -11.37 -4.23 2.14
N THR A 59 -11.23 -2.99 2.61
CA THR A 59 -11.71 -1.81 1.86
C THR A 59 -10.74 -1.47 0.73
N ARG A 60 -11.24 -1.57 -0.50
CA ARG A 60 -10.49 -1.34 -1.74
C ARG A 60 -9.74 0.00 -1.76
N GLU A 61 -10.38 1.05 -1.26
CA GLU A 61 -9.82 2.41 -1.25
C GLU A 61 -8.58 2.50 -0.35
N PHE A 62 -8.53 1.77 0.78
CA PHE A 62 -7.33 1.74 1.64
C PHE A 62 -6.17 1.01 0.96
N PHE A 63 -6.41 -0.12 0.27
CA PHE A 63 -5.38 -0.76 -0.55
C PHE A 63 -4.81 0.18 -1.60
N ARG A 64 -5.68 0.93 -2.29
CA ARG A 64 -5.28 1.89 -3.33
C ARG A 64 -4.47 3.06 -2.79
N VAL A 65 -4.86 3.64 -1.65
CA VAL A 65 -4.08 4.69 -0.99
C VAL A 65 -2.73 4.16 -0.55
N ARG A 66 -2.68 2.98 0.10
CA ARG A 66 -1.42 2.35 0.51
C ARG A 66 -0.51 2.05 -0.68
N HIS A 67 -1.08 1.60 -1.80
CA HIS A 67 -0.34 1.39 -3.04
C HIS A 67 0.26 2.72 -3.54
N LEU A 68 -0.51 3.79 -3.66
CA LEU A 68 -0.03 5.11 -4.09
C LEU A 68 1.08 5.67 -3.19
N LEU A 69 0.91 5.58 -1.86
CA LEU A 69 1.92 6.03 -0.91
C LEU A 69 3.18 5.16 -0.96
N THR A 70 3.04 3.85 -1.11
CA THR A 70 4.18 2.94 -1.28
C THR A 70 4.94 3.27 -2.56
N ARG A 71 4.24 3.51 -3.68
CA ARG A 71 4.86 4.00 -4.92
C ARG A 71 5.64 5.28 -4.69
N LEU A 72 5.05 6.27 -4.02
CA LEU A 72 5.72 7.54 -3.73
C LEU A 72 7.03 7.34 -2.95
N LEU A 73 6.99 6.50 -1.92
CA LEU A 73 8.15 6.22 -1.06
C LEU A 73 9.23 5.40 -1.79
N VAL A 74 8.84 4.40 -2.57
CA VAL A 74 9.75 3.61 -3.40
C VAL A 74 10.37 4.47 -4.49
N GLU A 75 9.56 5.18 -5.27
CA GLU A 75 10.00 5.95 -6.44
C GLU A 75 10.83 7.19 -6.08
N ARG A 76 10.49 7.88 -4.98
CA ARG A 76 11.09 9.19 -4.66
C ARG A 76 11.94 9.20 -3.40
N ARG A 77 11.83 8.19 -2.53
CA ARG A 77 12.54 8.10 -1.25
C ARG A 77 13.35 6.83 -1.09
N ASP A 78 13.45 6.02 -2.16
CA ASP A 78 14.34 4.86 -2.25
C ASP A 78 14.07 3.83 -1.15
N VAL A 79 12.79 3.69 -0.76
CA VAL A 79 12.34 2.61 0.12
C VAL A 79 12.49 1.28 -0.61
N ARG A 80 13.14 0.31 0.04
CA ARG A 80 13.45 -1.01 -0.52
C ARG A 80 12.88 -2.18 0.27
N ILE A 81 12.16 -1.94 1.37
CA ILE A 81 11.51 -3.00 2.16
C ILE A 81 10.10 -2.54 2.51
N VAL A 82 9.12 -3.40 2.24
CA VAL A 82 7.73 -3.23 2.67
C VAL A 82 7.39 -4.36 3.61
N PHE A 83 7.04 -4.00 4.85
CA PHE A 83 6.54 -4.94 5.83
C PHE A 83 5.02 -5.07 5.69
N LEU A 84 4.52 -6.30 5.60
CA LEU A 84 3.11 -6.63 5.53
C LEU A 84 2.65 -7.23 6.86
N GLU A 85 1.44 -6.90 7.28
CA GLU A 85 0.74 -7.51 8.41
C GLU A 85 0.23 -8.91 8.00
N VAL A 86 1.21 -9.78 7.72
CA VAL A 86 1.05 -11.20 7.40
C VAL A 86 2.24 -11.95 8.01
N GLY A 87 2.09 -13.28 8.14
CA GLY A 87 3.15 -14.15 8.64
C GLY A 87 4.39 -14.16 7.75
N VAL A 88 5.52 -14.58 8.31
CA VAL A 88 6.81 -14.63 7.61
C VAL A 88 6.76 -15.51 6.35
N GLY A 89 6.26 -16.75 6.46
CA GLY A 89 6.16 -17.69 5.34
C GLY A 89 5.31 -17.17 4.17
N PRO A 90 4.06 -16.74 4.41
CA PRO A 90 3.24 -16.04 3.42
C PRO A 90 3.96 -14.88 2.70
N ALA A 91 4.67 -14.04 3.46
CA ALA A 91 5.42 -12.93 2.89
C ALA A 91 6.63 -13.38 2.06
N GLU A 92 7.29 -14.50 2.39
CA GLU A 92 8.36 -15.06 1.56
C GLU A 92 7.84 -15.51 0.19
N VAL A 93 6.65 -16.11 0.13
CA VAL A 93 6.04 -16.51 -1.14
C VAL A 93 5.71 -15.28 -1.99
N ALA A 94 5.16 -14.24 -1.35
CA ALA A 94 4.90 -12.96 -2.03
C ALA A 94 6.20 -12.24 -2.45
N ASP A 95 7.26 -12.30 -1.63
CA ASP A 95 8.56 -11.72 -1.97
C ASP A 95 9.15 -12.41 -3.20
N ALA A 96 9.17 -13.74 -3.21
CA ALA A 96 9.63 -14.52 -4.36
C ALA A 96 8.92 -14.05 -5.63
N PHE A 97 7.58 -13.97 -5.60
CA PHE A 97 6.79 -13.48 -6.73
C PHE A 97 7.25 -12.10 -7.22
N VAL A 98 7.45 -11.13 -6.32
CA VAL A 98 7.89 -9.77 -6.72
C VAL A 98 9.37 -9.70 -7.11
N GLN A 99 10.20 -10.66 -6.71
CA GLN A 99 11.58 -10.79 -7.22
C GLN A 99 11.64 -11.38 -8.63
N GLY A 100 10.51 -11.86 -9.16
CA GLY A 100 10.44 -12.63 -10.40
C GLY A 100 10.80 -14.11 -10.20
N GLU A 101 10.84 -14.55 -8.95
CA GLU A 101 11.06 -15.92 -8.51
C GLU A 101 9.70 -16.58 -8.21
N GLY A 102 9.58 -17.90 -8.30
CA GLY A 102 8.29 -18.58 -8.07
C GLY A 102 7.27 -18.45 -9.21
N ALA A 103 5.98 -18.56 -8.89
CA ALA A 103 4.91 -18.62 -9.90
C ALA A 103 4.80 -17.33 -10.71
N ALA A 104 4.47 -17.45 -12.00
CA ALA A 104 4.23 -16.29 -12.86
C ALA A 104 2.86 -15.63 -12.59
N ASP A 105 1.88 -16.43 -12.14
CA ASP A 105 0.54 -15.97 -11.83
C ASP A 105 0.51 -15.31 -10.43
N PRO A 106 0.04 -14.05 -10.30
CA PRO A 106 -0.14 -13.40 -9.00
C PRO A 106 -1.12 -14.13 -8.08
N SER A 107 -2.04 -14.96 -8.60
CA SER A 107 -3.01 -15.70 -7.79
C SER A 107 -2.35 -16.53 -6.69
N THR A 108 -1.26 -17.23 -7.01
CA THR A 108 -0.50 -18.05 -6.05
C THR A 108 0.08 -17.21 -4.91
N ALA A 109 0.64 -16.04 -5.22
CA ALA A 109 1.21 -15.15 -4.22
C ALA A 109 0.12 -14.56 -3.31
N ILE A 110 -1.06 -14.26 -3.87
CA ILE A 110 -2.21 -13.71 -3.14
C ILE A 110 -2.83 -14.77 -2.23
N GLU A 111 -3.02 -15.99 -2.73
CA GLU A 111 -3.54 -17.12 -1.96
C GLU A 111 -2.63 -17.43 -0.76
N ALA A 112 -1.31 -17.36 -0.97
CA ALA A 112 -0.32 -17.58 0.09
C ALA A 112 -0.41 -16.56 1.24
N LEU A 113 -0.93 -15.34 1.01
CA LEU A 113 -1.19 -14.35 2.08
C LEU A 113 -2.26 -14.82 3.08
N GLY A 114 -2.98 -15.90 2.77
CA GLY A 114 -3.81 -16.65 3.71
C GLY A 114 -5.16 -15.99 3.97
N MET A 115 -5.18 -14.92 4.78
CA MET A 115 -6.45 -14.30 5.17
C MET A 115 -7.15 -13.67 3.96
N THR A 116 -8.46 -13.90 3.82
CA THR A 116 -9.26 -13.42 2.69
C THR A 116 -9.28 -11.90 2.55
N ILE A 117 -8.96 -11.17 3.62
CA ILE A 117 -8.77 -9.71 3.60
C ILE A 117 -7.65 -9.26 2.65
N TRP A 118 -6.66 -10.12 2.40
CA TRP A 118 -5.55 -9.88 1.46
C TRP A 118 -5.85 -10.40 0.06
N GLN A 119 -6.85 -11.26 -0.09
CA GLN A 119 -7.23 -11.90 -1.35
C GLN A 119 -8.07 -10.97 -2.23
N THR A 120 -7.51 -9.82 -2.59
CA THR A 120 -8.20 -8.76 -3.33
C THR A 120 -7.48 -8.44 -4.64
N ARG A 121 -8.25 -7.95 -5.63
CA ARG A 121 -7.67 -7.43 -6.88
C ARG A 121 -6.67 -6.29 -6.60
N SER A 122 -6.93 -5.44 -5.61
CA SER A 122 -6.03 -4.33 -5.29
C SER A 122 -4.71 -4.76 -4.69
N MET A 123 -4.69 -5.88 -3.95
CA MET A 123 -3.43 -6.50 -3.52
C MET A 123 -2.70 -7.15 -4.70
N ALA A 124 -3.43 -7.79 -5.62
CA ALA A 124 -2.88 -8.32 -6.87
C ALA A 124 -2.16 -7.23 -7.68
N ASP A 125 -2.85 -6.10 -7.90
CA ASP A 125 -2.32 -4.95 -8.65
C ASP A 125 -1.03 -4.42 -8.00
N PHE A 126 -0.97 -4.40 -6.67
CA PHE A 126 0.22 -4.00 -5.91
C PHE A 126 1.41 -4.95 -6.11
N LEU A 127 1.18 -6.27 -5.99
CA LEU A 127 2.23 -7.26 -6.21
C LEU A 127 2.73 -7.24 -7.66
N VAL A 128 1.82 -7.12 -8.64
CA VAL A 128 2.18 -7.03 -10.07
C VAL A 128 3.01 -5.78 -10.35
N TRP A 129 2.63 -4.63 -9.79
CA TRP A 129 3.42 -3.41 -9.91
C TRP A 129 4.82 -3.57 -9.31
N LEU A 130 4.94 -4.14 -8.10
CA LEU A 130 6.24 -4.39 -7.47
C LEU A 130 7.11 -5.34 -8.28
N ARG A 131 6.53 -6.41 -8.85
CA ARG A 131 7.24 -7.33 -9.74
C ARG A 131 7.80 -6.61 -10.97
N ALA A 132 6.99 -5.76 -11.61
CA ALA A 132 7.43 -4.95 -12.74
C ALA A 132 8.54 -3.95 -12.34
N TRP A 133 8.39 -3.29 -11.19
CA TRP A 133 9.39 -2.37 -10.64
C TRP A 133 10.74 -3.05 -10.41
N ASN A 134 10.72 -4.23 -9.79
CA ASN A 134 11.91 -5.03 -9.49
C ASN A 134 12.56 -5.62 -10.75
N GLY A 135 11.75 -6.09 -11.70
CA GLY A 135 12.25 -6.66 -12.97
C GLY A 135 13.05 -5.67 -13.82
N ALA A 136 12.74 -4.36 -13.70
CA ALA A 136 13.47 -3.30 -14.37
C ALA A 136 14.75 -2.85 -13.62
N ARG A 137 15.12 -3.51 -12.52
CA ARG A 137 16.20 -3.06 -11.61
C ARG A 137 17.17 -4.19 -11.23
N PRO A 138 18.45 -3.86 -11.02
CA PRO A 138 19.41 -4.81 -10.44
C PRO A 138 19.08 -5.09 -8.97
N ALA A 139 19.50 -6.26 -8.47
CA ALA A 139 19.15 -6.77 -7.14
C ALA A 139 19.30 -5.75 -5.98
N PRO A 140 20.38 -4.93 -5.88
CA PRO A 140 20.52 -3.96 -4.79
C PRO A 140 19.45 -2.85 -4.76
N HIS A 141 18.72 -2.65 -5.85
CA HIS A 141 17.69 -1.62 -5.99
C HIS A 141 16.26 -2.19 -6.04
N ARG A 142 16.11 -3.49 -5.80
CA ARG A 142 14.80 -4.14 -5.72
C ARG A 142 14.17 -3.90 -4.35
N VAL A 143 12.85 -3.93 -4.34
CA VAL A 143 12.02 -3.85 -3.15
C VAL A 143 11.70 -5.25 -2.67
N HIS A 144 11.84 -5.49 -1.38
CA HIS A 144 11.52 -6.76 -0.74
C HIS A 144 10.23 -6.67 0.09
N LEU A 145 9.46 -7.76 0.11
CA LEU A 145 8.33 -7.95 1.01
C LEU A 145 8.74 -8.78 2.23
N ARG A 146 8.31 -8.37 3.43
CA ARG A 146 8.58 -9.09 4.68
C ARG A 146 7.33 -9.16 5.55
N GLY A 147 7.10 -10.27 6.21
CA GLY A 147 5.99 -10.44 7.16
C GLY A 147 6.42 -10.03 8.56
N VAL A 148 5.51 -9.41 9.32
CA VAL A 148 5.75 -9.04 10.73
C VAL A 148 4.70 -9.60 11.68
N ASP A 149 3.69 -10.30 11.17
CA ASP A 149 2.64 -10.88 11.99
C ASP A 149 3.17 -12.17 12.65
N PRO A 150 2.99 -12.36 13.97
CA PRO A 150 3.33 -13.62 14.63
C PRO A 150 2.41 -14.79 14.23
N GLN A 151 1.30 -14.55 13.52
CA GLN A 151 0.38 -15.58 13.06
C GLN A 151 0.87 -16.25 11.76
N TYR A 152 0.66 -17.56 11.64
CA TYR A 152 0.88 -18.32 10.39
C TYR A 152 2.30 -18.19 9.80
N ASN A 153 3.34 -18.37 10.61
CA ASN A 153 4.75 -18.25 10.20
C ASN A 153 5.33 -19.43 9.39
N GLY A 154 4.54 -20.47 9.12
CA GLY A 154 4.94 -21.61 8.28
C GLY A 154 4.77 -21.32 6.78
N ARG A 155 5.33 -22.20 5.94
CA ARG A 155 5.06 -22.24 4.50
C ARG A 155 3.88 -23.15 4.18
#